data_AF-A0A7L2UQQ6-F1
#
_entry.id   AF-A0A7L2UQQ6-F1
#
_cell.length_a   1.000
_cell.length_b   1.000
_cell.length_c   1.000
_cell.angle_alpha   90.00
_cell.angle_beta   90.00
_cell.angle_gamma   90.00
#
_symmetry.space_group_name_H-M   'P 1'
#
loop_
_entity.id
_entity.type
_entity.pdbx_description
1 polymer ?
#
loop_
_entity_poly.entity_id
_entity_poly.type
_entity_poly.pdbx_seq_one_letter_code
_entity_poly.pdbx_strand_id
1 'polypeptide(L)'
;DQKEDLGQEVSKKRPRETPNYFVSIPITDDQILDRIEDVQELIFTKEPDLLRALLPVQTMHLTIIVAHLGTEEEVKKAVLALKQSKTKVEAILQGKDLNMTFHGIGQFNNQVIYVKMLEEDQKMLSRIA
;
A
#
# COMPACT_ATOMS: atom_id res chain seq x y z
N ASP A 1 5.00 -54.70 -17.07
CA ASP A 1 5.62 -53.37 -16.91
C ASP A 1 5.02 -52.34 -17.84
N GLN A 2 3.93 -51.72 -17.38
CA GLN A 2 3.49 -50.40 -17.82
C GLN A 2 3.51 -49.54 -16.56
N LYS A 3 4.28 -48.45 -16.55
CA LYS A 3 4.07 -47.37 -15.60
C LYS A 3 4.06 -46.07 -16.37
N GLU A 4 2.89 -45.46 -16.27
CA GLU A 4 2.41 -44.25 -16.89
C GLU A 4 3.18 -43.02 -16.40
N ASP A 5 3.36 -42.14 -17.38
CA ASP A 5 3.64 -40.72 -17.29
C ASP A 5 2.59 -40.00 -16.42
N LEU A 6 3.05 -39.25 -15.42
CA LEU A 6 2.27 -38.24 -14.71
C LEU A 6 3.14 -37.01 -14.53
N GLY A 7 3.36 -36.30 -15.63
CA GLY A 7 3.87 -34.93 -15.63
C GLY A 7 3.04 -34.04 -14.71
N GLN A 8 3.65 -33.58 -13.61
CA GLN A 8 3.11 -32.46 -12.83
C GLN A 8 3.15 -31.20 -13.69
N GLU A 9 1.98 -30.76 -14.16
CA GLU A 9 1.81 -29.42 -14.71
C GLU A 9 2.03 -28.38 -13.59
N VAL A 10 3.27 -27.91 -13.48
CA VAL A 10 3.59 -26.70 -12.75
C VAL A 10 2.91 -25.55 -13.50
N SER A 11 1.78 -25.07 -12.99
CA SER A 11 1.10 -23.90 -13.52
C SER A 11 2.14 -22.75 -13.66
N LYS A 12 2.48 -22.42 -14.91
CA LYS A 12 3.40 -21.32 -15.20
C LYS A 12 2.76 -20.06 -14.65
N LYS A 13 3.35 -19.49 -13.58
CA LYS A 13 2.95 -18.17 -13.06
C LYS A 13 2.98 -17.21 -14.24
N ARG A 14 1.81 -16.70 -14.64
CA ARG A 14 1.72 -15.65 -15.67
C ARG A 14 2.66 -14.51 -15.26
N PRO A 15 3.37 -13.88 -16.21
CA PRO A 15 4.14 -12.67 -15.91
C PRO A 15 3.24 -11.70 -15.16
N ARG A 16 3.65 -11.24 -13.98
CA ARG A 16 2.90 -10.20 -13.27
C ARG A 16 3.05 -8.92 -14.09
N GLU A 17 1.96 -8.47 -14.67
CA GLU A 17 1.89 -7.19 -15.35
C GLU A 17 2.22 -6.06 -14.36
N THR A 18 2.87 -5.00 -14.85
CA THR A 18 3.26 -3.86 -14.02
C THR A 18 2.01 -3.20 -13.46
N PRO A 19 1.89 -3.02 -12.12
CA PRO A 19 0.72 -2.36 -11.54
C PRO A 19 0.55 -0.94 -12.07
N ASN A 20 -0.70 -0.54 -12.33
CA ASN A 20 -1.06 0.81 -12.78
C ASN A 20 -2.19 1.44 -11.93
N TYR A 21 -2.79 0.68 -11.01
CA TYR A 21 -3.75 1.17 -10.03
C TYR A 21 -3.38 0.66 -8.64
N PHE A 22 -3.84 1.39 -7.62
CA PHE A 22 -3.75 0.96 -6.24
C PHE A 22 -4.97 1.42 -5.44
N VAL A 23 -5.19 0.74 -4.31
CA VAL A 23 -6.14 1.17 -3.27
C VAL A 23 -5.33 1.84 -2.17
N SER A 24 -5.74 3.04 -1.78
CA SER A 24 -5.05 3.81 -0.74
C SER A 24 -5.93 4.19 0.43
N ILE A 25 -5.29 4.37 1.59
CA ILE A 25 -5.84 5.10 2.72
C ILE A 25 -5.12 6.45 2.76
N PRO A 26 -5.79 7.57 2.44
CA PRO A 26 -5.16 8.89 2.46
C PRO A 26 -4.84 9.31 3.90
N ILE A 27 -3.73 10.03 4.09
CA ILE A 27 -3.44 10.69 5.37
C ILE A 27 -4.24 11.99 5.40
N THR A 28 -5.12 12.13 6.40
CA THR A 28 -5.98 13.31 6.59
C THR A 28 -5.73 14.02 7.92
N ASP A 29 -4.82 13.50 8.75
CA ASP A 29 -4.45 14.13 10.01
C ASP A 29 -3.37 15.19 9.75
N ASP A 30 -3.73 16.46 9.90
CA ASP A 30 -2.84 17.59 9.65
C ASP A 30 -1.58 17.53 10.53
N GLN A 31 -1.66 17.01 11.76
CA GLN A 31 -0.47 16.90 12.61
C GLN A 31 0.52 15.89 12.04
N ILE A 32 0.05 14.83 11.38
CA ILE A 32 0.95 13.89 10.70
C ILE A 32 1.58 14.56 9.47
N LEU A 33 0.79 15.31 8.70
CA LEU A 33 1.26 16.01 7.50
C LEU A 33 2.31 17.07 7.83
N ASP A 34 2.06 17.91 8.84
CA ASP A 34 2.99 18.93 9.33
C ASP A 34 4.33 18.29 9.76
N ARG A 35 4.28 17.16 10.47
CA ARG A 35 5.49 16.45 10.91
C ARG A 35 6.27 15.82 9.75
N ILE A 36 5.57 15.40 8.69
CA ILE A 36 6.23 14.92 7.47
C ILE A 36 6.89 16.11 6.75
N GLU A 37 6.22 17.26 6.70
CA GLU A 37 6.77 18.49 6.11
C GLU A 37 8.04 18.94 6.84
N ASP A 38 8.03 18.98 8.18
CA ASP A 38 9.21 19.26 9.02
C ASP A 38 10.41 18.37 8.63
N VAL A 39 10.15 17.06 8.42
CA VAL A 39 11.19 16.10 8.02
C VAL A 39 11.69 16.35 6.60
N GLN A 40 10.78 16.63 5.66
CA GLN A 40 11.13 16.95 4.27
C GLN A 40 11.96 18.23 4.17
N GLU A 41 11.61 19.28 4.93
CA GLU A 41 12.36 20.54 4.99
C GLU A 41 13.77 20.31 5.55
N LEU A 42 13.91 19.50 6.60
CA LEU A 42 15.20 19.16 7.17
C LEU A 42 16.09 18.38 6.18
N ILE A 43 15.51 17.46 5.41
CA ILE A 43 16.23 16.74 4.34
C ILE A 43 16.69 17.72 3.27
N PHE A 44 15.79 18.57 2.78
CA PHE A 44 16.11 19.56 1.74
C PHE A 44 17.18 20.56 2.18
N THR A 45 17.12 21.03 3.43
CA THR A 45 18.10 21.96 3.99
C THR A 45 19.50 21.36 4.03
N LYS A 46 19.61 20.04 4.26
CA LYS A 46 20.88 19.33 4.32
C LYS A 46 21.38 18.88 2.95
N GLU A 47 20.47 18.49 2.07
CA GLU A 47 20.78 17.95 0.75
C GLU A 47 19.73 18.44 -0.28
N PRO A 48 19.93 19.63 -0.87
CA PRO A 48 18.97 20.24 -1.79
C PRO A 48 18.74 19.42 -3.07
N ASP A 49 19.72 18.62 -3.49
CA ASP A 49 19.62 17.79 -4.70
C ASP A 49 18.51 16.72 -4.60
N LEU A 50 18.08 16.39 -3.39
CA LEU A 50 17.00 15.44 -3.12
C LEU A 50 15.60 16.03 -3.30
N LEU A 51 15.45 17.32 -3.61
CA LEU A 51 14.13 17.96 -3.79
C LEU A 51 13.21 17.18 -4.74
N ARG A 52 13.77 16.62 -5.82
CA ARG A 52 13.01 15.84 -6.82
C ARG A 52 12.46 14.51 -6.30
N ALA A 53 12.98 14.01 -5.19
CA ALA A 53 12.56 12.76 -4.57
C ALA A 53 11.46 13.00 -3.51
N LEU A 54 11.24 14.24 -3.10
CA LEU A 54 10.19 14.58 -2.13
C LEU A 54 8.82 14.53 -2.80
N LEU A 55 7.87 13.91 -2.11
CA LEU A 55 6.47 13.85 -2.53
C LEU A 55 5.70 15.00 -1.87
N PRO A 56 4.77 15.67 -2.59
CA PRO A 56 3.90 16.65 -1.96
C PRO A 56 3.15 16.01 -0.79
N VAL A 57 3.16 16.64 0.39
CA VAL A 57 2.61 16.05 1.62
C VAL A 57 1.11 15.74 1.48
N GLN A 58 0.37 16.47 0.64
CA GLN A 58 -1.05 16.23 0.36
C GLN A 58 -1.32 14.92 -0.41
N THR A 59 -0.26 14.31 -0.96
CA THR A 59 -0.35 13.00 -1.66
C THR A 59 0.00 11.82 -0.76
N MET A 60 0.32 12.05 0.52
CA MET A 60 0.72 10.99 1.44
C MET A 60 -0.43 10.02 1.69
N HIS A 61 -0.13 8.73 1.56
CA HIS A 61 -1.10 7.67 1.70
C HIS A 61 -0.44 6.34 2.06
N LEU A 62 -1.24 5.41 2.57
CA LEU A 62 -0.86 4.02 2.69
C LEU A 62 -1.37 3.28 1.46
N THR A 63 -0.46 2.62 0.74
CA THR A 63 -0.83 1.72 -0.36
C THR A 63 -1.16 0.35 0.21
N ILE A 64 -2.40 -0.08 0.01
CA ILE A 64 -2.94 -1.30 0.62
C ILE A 64 -3.03 -2.44 -0.39
N ILE A 65 -3.41 -2.15 -1.64
CA ILE A 65 -3.50 -3.12 -2.73
C ILE A 65 -2.92 -2.49 -3.99
N VAL A 66 -2.16 -3.26 -4.77
CA VAL A 66 -1.70 -2.88 -6.11
C VAL A 66 -2.30 -3.81 -7.16
N ALA A 67 -2.70 -3.26 -8.30
CA ALA A 67 -3.34 -4.02 -9.37
C ALA A 67 -2.90 -3.51 -10.75
N HIS A 68 -2.95 -4.41 -11.74
CA HIS A 68 -2.98 -4.02 -13.14
C HIS A 68 -4.43 -4.11 -13.63
N LEU A 69 -4.97 -2.99 -14.14
CA LEU A 69 -6.28 -2.91 -14.77
C LEU A 69 -6.06 -2.36 -16.18
N GLY A 70 -6.12 -3.24 -17.18
CA GLY A 70 -5.81 -2.95 -18.58
C GLY A 70 -7.00 -2.46 -19.39
N THR A 71 -8.23 -2.58 -18.86
CA THR A 71 -9.45 -2.16 -19.54
C THR A 71 -10.40 -1.37 -18.63
N GLU A 72 -11.28 -0.57 -19.23
CA GLU A 72 -12.30 0.18 -18.48
C GLU A 72 -13.25 -0.74 -17.70
N GLU A 73 -13.56 -1.92 -18.25
CA GLU A 73 -14.40 -2.92 -17.58
C GLU A 73 -13.73 -3.51 -16.34
N GLU A 74 -12.41 -3.71 -16.37
CA GLU A 74 -11.64 -4.11 -15.19
C GLU A 74 -11.64 -3.02 -14.11
N VAL A 75 -11.55 -1.75 -14.50
CA VAL A 75 -11.68 -0.61 -13.57
C VAL A 75 -13.06 -0.61 -12.92
N LYS A 76 -14.15 -0.75 -13.70
CA LYS A 76 -15.51 -0.85 -13.17
C LYS A 76 -15.66 -2.01 -12.19
N LYS A 77 -15.10 -3.18 -12.53
CA LYS A 77 -15.10 -4.35 -11.65
C LYS A 77 -14.32 -4.12 -10.35
N ALA A 78 -13.17 -3.46 -10.41
CA ALA A 78 -12.37 -3.11 -9.25
C ALA A 78 -13.12 -2.15 -8.31
N VAL A 79 -13.80 -1.13 -8.87
CA VAL A 79 -14.65 -0.21 -8.10
C VAL A 79 -15.78 -0.96 -7.40
N LEU A 80 -16.44 -1.90 -8.08
CA LEU A 80 -17.48 -2.74 -7.46
C LEU A 80 -16.92 -3.62 -6.34
N ALA A 81 -15.75 -4.25 -6.57
CA ALA A 81 -15.08 -5.07 -5.56
C ALA A 81 -14.70 -4.26 -4.31
N LEU A 82 -14.20 -3.04 -4.49
CA LEU A 82 -13.87 -2.14 -3.38
C LEU A 82 -15.14 -1.71 -2.61
N LYS A 83 -16.25 -1.43 -3.30
CA LYS A 83 -17.52 -1.14 -2.63
C LYS A 83 -18.03 -2.33 -1.81
N GLN A 84 -17.90 -3.54 -2.35
CA GLN A 84 -18.32 -4.77 -1.68
C GLN A 84 -17.40 -5.17 -0.53
N SER A 85 -16.13 -4.75 -0.53
CA SER A 85 -15.20 -5.07 0.56
C SER A 85 -15.59 -4.37 1.87
N LYS A 86 -16.33 -3.24 1.80
CA LYS A 86 -16.80 -2.47 2.97
C LYS A 86 -17.35 -3.36 4.09
N THR A 87 -18.29 -4.25 3.79
CA THR A 87 -18.92 -5.13 4.80
C THR A 87 -17.91 -6.09 5.45
N LYS A 88 -16.88 -6.53 4.70
CA LYS A 88 -15.81 -7.37 5.27
C LYS A 88 -14.94 -6.57 6.22
N VAL A 89 -14.57 -5.34 5.83
CA VAL A 89 -13.79 -4.43 6.69
C VAL A 89 -14.56 -4.13 7.98
N GLU A 90 -15.84 -3.78 7.87
CA GLU A 90 -16.71 -3.54 9.03
C GLU A 90 -16.80 -4.76 9.97
N ALA A 91 -16.89 -5.98 9.42
CA ALA A 91 -16.90 -7.21 10.19
C ALA A 91 -15.56 -7.48 10.91
N ILE A 92 -14.42 -7.12 10.29
CA ILE A 92 -13.09 -7.24 10.91
C ILE A 92 -12.94 -6.23 12.05
N LEU A 93 -13.42 -5.00 11.85
CA LEU A 93 -13.34 -3.91 12.82
C LEU A 93 -14.33 -4.07 13.99
N GLN A 94 -15.43 -4.80 13.78
CA GLN A 94 -16.45 -5.06 14.81
C GLN A 94 -16.96 -3.76 15.47
N GLY A 95 -17.14 -2.71 14.67
CA GLY A 95 -17.59 -1.39 15.14
C GLY A 95 -16.55 -0.55 15.88
N LYS A 96 -15.28 -0.98 15.92
CA LYS A 96 -14.16 -0.19 16.46
C LYS A 96 -13.50 0.63 15.37
N ASP A 97 -12.95 1.78 15.74
CA ASP A 97 -12.12 2.58 14.84
C ASP A 97 -10.77 1.89 14.58
N LEU A 98 -10.28 2.03 13.34
CA LEU A 98 -8.93 1.64 12.99
C LEU A 98 -7.98 2.80 13.29
N ASN A 99 -7.36 2.76 14.47
CA ASN A 99 -6.32 3.71 14.84
C ASN A 99 -4.97 3.19 14.35
N MET A 100 -4.17 4.06 13.75
CA MET A 100 -2.83 3.73 13.24
C MET A 100 -1.84 4.76 13.77
N THR A 101 -0.79 4.28 14.41
CA THR A 101 0.28 5.10 14.97
C THR A 101 1.52 4.98 14.10
N PHE A 102 2.05 6.13 13.70
CA PHE A 102 3.23 6.22 12.85
C PHE A 102 4.42 6.71 13.67
N HIS A 103 5.51 5.95 13.63
CA HIS A 103 6.72 6.26 14.39
C HIS A 103 7.98 5.70 13.75
N GLY A 104 8.99 6.55 13.60
CA GLY A 104 10.29 6.18 13.06
C GLY A 104 10.31 6.12 11.53
N ILE A 105 11.53 5.99 10.99
CA ILE A 105 11.80 6.03 9.56
C ILE A 105 12.27 4.64 9.10
N GLY A 106 11.79 4.22 7.94
CA GLY A 106 12.20 3.02 7.23
C GLY A 106 12.68 3.33 5.82
N GLN A 107 13.28 2.33 5.19
CA GLN A 107 13.68 2.42 3.79
C GLN A 107 13.47 1.09 3.06
N PHE A 108 13.20 1.18 1.76
CA PHE A 108 13.28 0.05 0.83
C PHE A 108 14.46 0.25 -0.11
N ASN A 109 15.41 -0.70 -0.08
CA ASN A 109 16.58 -0.75 -0.97
C ASN A 109 17.36 0.57 -1.09
N ASN A 110 17.35 1.41 -0.05
CA ASN A 110 17.95 2.75 -0.05
C ASN A 110 17.43 3.68 -1.16
N GLN A 111 16.26 3.39 -1.72
CA GLN A 111 15.64 4.15 -2.82
C GLN A 111 14.34 4.83 -2.41
N VAL A 112 13.63 4.27 -1.45
CA VAL A 112 12.37 4.81 -0.94
C VAL A 112 12.47 4.95 0.56
N ILE A 113 12.18 6.14 1.08
CA ILE A 113 12.06 6.42 2.51
C ILE A 113 10.57 6.47 2.85
N TYR A 114 10.19 5.89 3.99
CA TYR A 114 8.81 5.90 4.47
C TYR A 114 8.75 6.02 5.99
N VAL A 115 7.62 6.50 6.51
CA VAL A 115 7.34 6.50 7.94
C VAL A 115 6.81 5.13 8.35
N LYS A 116 7.39 4.54 9.39
CA LYS A 116 6.96 3.22 9.89
C LYS A 116 5.66 3.33 10.67
N MET A 117 4.88 2.26 10.62
CA MET A 117 3.71 2.04 11.47
C MET A 117 4.09 1.12 12.64
N LEU A 118 3.45 1.26 13.80
CA LEU A 118 3.61 0.31 14.91
C LEU A 118 3.24 -1.13 14.50
N GLU A 119 3.91 -2.12 15.09
CA GLU A 119 3.79 -3.52 14.66
C GLU A 119 2.38 -4.08 14.91
N GLU A 120 1.75 -3.69 16.01
CA GLU A 120 0.38 -4.01 16.36
C GLU A 120 -0.63 -3.50 15.32
N ASP A 121 -0.43 -2.27 14.82
CA ASP A 121 -1.29 -1.64 13.84
C ASP A 121 -1.09 -2.30 12.46
N GLN A 122 0.13 -2.71 12.12
CA GLN A 122 0.42 -3.49 10.92
C GLN A 122 -0.29 -4.85 10.95
N LYS A 123 -0.30 -5.54 12.11
CA LYS A 123 -1.03 -6.79 12.29
C LYS A 123 -2.54 -6.59 12.08
N MET A 124 -3.09 -5.48 12.54
CA MET A 124 -4.51 -5.17 12.31
C MET A 124 -4.78 -4.87 10.84
N LEU A 125 -3.94 -4.05 10.19
CA LEU A 125 -4.09 -3.68 8.78
C LEU A 125 -4.00 -4.90 7.85
N SER A 126 -3.09 -5.84 8.13
CA SER A 126 -2.94 -7.08 7.33
C SER A 126 -4.16 -8.02 7.38
N ARG A 127 -5.09 -7.83 8.32
CA ARG A 127 -6.36 -8.57 8.34
C ARG A 127 -7.37 -7.99 7.36
N ILE A 128 -7.23 -6.72 7.00
CA ILE A 128 -8.10 -5.99 6.08
C ILE A 128 -7.66 -6.22 4.63
N ALA A 129 -6.36 -6.29 4.38
CA ALA A 129 -5.80 -6.46 3.04
C ALA A 129 -4.39 -7.08 3.06
#